data_AF-A0A7S1CUH1-F1
#
_entry.id   AF-A0A7S1CUH1-F1
#
_cell.length_a   1.000
_cell.length_b   1.000
_cell.length_c   1.000
_cell.angle_alpha   90.00
_cell.angle_beta   90.00
_cell.angle_gamma   90.00
#
_symmetry.space_group_name_H-M   'P 1'
#
loop_
_entity.id
_entity.type
_entity.pdbx_description
1 polymer ?
#
loop_
_entity_poly.entity_id
_entity_poly.type
_entity_poly.pdbx_seq_one_letter_code
_entity_poly.pdbx_strand_id
1 'polypeptide(L)'
;MTLESSDRDPGGWENPPEDGESMRDMLRHVEESMRQGHHGSVMSIDESCMDDLLVLERRIDTMGVFSKNEDKDDLTVLSMRYFNVPYYLAVGYHGMDACEDSLKWKKKARVYYDAFLQRCLEYDALEPGLRRIVEAGEAGGAGGVMSR
;
A
#
# COMPACT_ATOMS: atom_id res chain seq x y z
N MET A 1 -10.99 -50.69 20.57
CA MET A 1 -9.99 -49.67 20.20
C MET A 1 -10.51 -48.96 18.97
N THR A 2 -11.20 -47.85 19.19
CA THR A 2 -11.77 -46.97 18.17
C THR A 2 -10.77 -45.85 17.90
N LEU A 3 -10.41 -45.68 16.62
CA LEU A 3 -9.61 -44.56 16.12
C LEU A 3 -10.50 -43.32 16.09
N GLU A 4 -10.25 -42.35 16.97
CA GLU A 4 -10.80 -41.00 16.81
C GLU A 4 -9.78 -40.13 16.08
N SER A 5 -10.05 -39.94 14.79
CA SER A 5 -9.45 -38.89 13.97
C SER A 5 -10.03 -37.56 14.43
N SER A 6 -9.24 -36.76 15.16
CA SER A 6 -9.56 -35.36 15.44
C SER A 6 -9.17 -34.53 14.22
N ASP A 7 -10.12 -34.38 13.31
CA ASP A 7 -10.04 -33.45 12.21
C ASP A 7 -10.13 -32.01 12.73
N ARG A 8 -9.14 -31.23 12.26
CA ARG A 8 -9.04 -29.77 12.14
C ARG A 8 -10.36 -28.99 12.25
N ASP A 9 -10.29 -27.93 13.05
CA ASP A 9 -10.99 -26.68 12.73
C ASP A 9 -10.07 -25.46 13.00
N PRO A 10 -9.33 -24.95 12.00
CA PRO A 10 -8.57 -23.70 12.10
C PRO A 10 -9.39 -22.53 11.51
N GLY A 11 -10.71 -22.59 11.62
CA GLY A 11 -11.65 -21.65 11.02
C GLY A 11 -12.14 -20.59 11.99
N GLY A 12 -11.22 -19.85 12.62
CA GLY A 12 -11.52 -18.68 13.45
C GLY A 12 -11.02 -17.38 12.84
N TRP A 13 -11.11 -17.23 11.51
CA TRP A 13 -10.85 -15.94 10.87
C TRP A 13 -12.15 -15.16 10.91
N GLU A 14 -12.29 -14.29 11.91
CA GLU A 14 -13.37 -13.31 11.96
C GLU A 14 -13.44 -12.61 10.59
N ASN A 15 -14.60 -12.71 9.94
CA ASN A 15 -14.85 -11.99 8.70
C ASN A 15 -14.63 -10.51 8.98
N PRO A 16 -13.73 -9.82 8.26
CA PRO A 16 -13.52 -8.39 8.49
C PRO A 16 -14.81 -7.64 8.13
N PRO A 17 -15.17 -6.57 8.87
CA PRO A 17 -16.43 -5.85 8.68
C PRO A 17 -16.62 -5.39 7.23
N GLU A 18 -17.81 -5.66 6.69
CA GLU A 18 -18.17 -5.61 5.25
C GLU A 18 -18.44 -4.20 4.67
N ASP A 19 -18.05 -3.10 5.32
CA ASP A 19 -18.47 -1.76 4.87
C ASP A 19 -17.32 -0.80 4.52
N GLY A 20 -17.64 0.13 3.60
CA GLY A 20 -16.77 1.27 3.26
C GLY A 20 -16.62 2.26 4.42
N GLU A 21 -17.40 2.12 5.48
CA GLU A 21 -17.23 2.87 6.73
C GLU A 21 -15.99 2.41 7.49
N SER A 22 -15.77 1.08 7.60
CA SER A 22 -14.53 0.51 8.14
C SER A 22 -13.27 0.99 7.38
N MET A 23 -13.32 1.09 6.05
CA MET A 23 -12.16 1.60 5.27
C MET A 23 -11.85 3.07 5.56
N ARG A 24 -12.88 3.89 5.74
CA ARG A 24 -12.70 5.31 6.07
C ARG A 24 -12.06 5.50 7.44
N ASP A 25 -12.49 4.69 8.40
CA ASP A 25 -11.98 4.75 9.76
C ASP A 25 -10.51 4.31 9.83
N MET A 26 -10.13 3.22 9.14
CA MET A 26 -8.73 2.79 9.01
C MET A 26 -7.87 3.88 8.37
N LEU A 27 -8.33 4.48 7.27
CA LEU A 27 -7.54 5.53 6.61
C LEU A 27 -7.41 6.78 7.48
N ARG A 28 -8.48 7.16 8.19
CA ARG A 28 -8.43 8.27 9.14
C ARG A 28 -7.44 8.00 10.26
N HIS A 29 -7.43 6.79 10.81
CA HIS A 29 -6.49 6.38 11.86
C HIS A 29 -5.03 6.53 11.39
N VAL A 30 -4.72 6.04 10.19
CA VAL A 30 -3.38 6.18 9.59
C VAL A 30 -3.01 7.64 9.36
N GLU A 31 -3.90 8.45 8.79
CA GLU A 31 -3.64 9.88 8.54
C GLU A 31 -3.44 10.67 9.84
N GLU A 32 -4.17 10.33 10.90
CA GLU A 32 -4.01 10.93 12.22
C GLU A 32 -2.67 10.55 12.86
N SER A 33 -2.28 9.27 12.82
CA SER A 33 -0.98 8.80 13.30
C SER A 33 0.16 9.50 12.55
N MET A 34 0.06 9.58 11.22
CA MET A 34 1.03 10.30 10.37
C MET A 34 1.15 11.77 10.76
N ARG A 35 0.02 12.45 11.04
CA ARG A 35 0.02 13.86 11.45
C ARG A 35 0.68 14.06 12.82
N GLN A 36 0.46 13.14 13.75
CA GLN A 36 1.05 13.19 15.10
C GLN A 36 2.56 12.86 15.09
N GLY A 37 3.01 12.01 14.17
CA GLY A 37 4.43 11.66 13.98
C GLY A 37 5.32 12.80 13.45
N HIS A 38 4.77 13.94 13.04
CA HIS A 38 5.53 15.08 12.51
C HIS A 38 6.29 15.91 13.55
N HIS A 39 6.19 15.59 14.85
CA HIS A 39 6.82 16.40 15.90
C HIS A 39 8.28 16.08 16.22
N GLY A 40 8.92 15.12 15.52
CA GLY A 40 10.37 14.93 15.68
C GLY A 40 10.98 13.76 14.92
N SER A 41 11.27 13.96 13.64
CA SER A 41 12.17 13.12 12.82
C SER A 41 11.65 11.75 12.37
N VAL A 42 11.65 11.56 11.03
CA VAL A 42 11.23 10.39 10.24
C VAL A 42 9.76 10.03 10.47
N MET A 43 8.98 9.99 9.38
CA MET A 43 7.60 9.50 9.44
C MET A 43 7.59 8.03 9.87
N SER A 44 7.44 7.76 11.15
CA SER A 44 7.29 6.41 11.66
C SER A 44 5.81 6.08 11.68
N ILE A 45 5.39 5.21 10.78
CA ILE A 45 4.09 4.56 10.87
C ILE A 45 4.23 3.44 11.90
N ASP A 46 3.39 3.45 12.93
CA ASP A 46 3.37 2.38 13.93
C ASP A 46 2.84 1.05 13.33
N GLU A 47 3.05 -0.04 14.06
CA GLU A 47 2.69 -1.39 13.61
C GLU A 47 1.17 -1.52 13.36
N SER A 48 0.33 -0.88 14.18
CA SER A 48 -1.13 -0.94 14.02
C SER A 48 -1.59 -0.23 12.74
N CYS A 49 -0.98 0.90 12.40
CA CYS A 49 -1.23 1.61 11.15
C CYS A 49 -0.73 0.83 9.94
N MET A 50 0.35 0.06 10.08
CA MET A 50 0.83 -0.83 9.03
C MET A 50 -0.16 -1.95 8.73
N ASP A 51 -0.76 -2.55 9.76
CA ASP A 51 -1.80 -3.57 9.60
C ASP A 51 -3.04 -2.99 8.92
N ASP A 52 -3.51 -1.81 9.36
CA ASP A 52 -4.62 -1.10 8.73
C ASP A 52 -4.36 -0.79 7.24
N LEU A 53 -3.14 -0.34 6.91
CA LEU A 53 -2.75 -0.06 5.53
C LEU A 53 -2.74 -1.32 4.65
N LEU A 54 -2.29 -2.46 5.18
CA LEU A 54 -2.29 -3.73 4.44
C LEU A 54 -3.72 -4.24 4.22
N VAL A 55 -4.61 -4.06 5.20
CA VAL A 55 -6.04 -4.37 5.06
C VAL A 55 -6.68 -3.46 4.02
N LEU A 56 -6.41 -2.15 4.08
CA LEU A 56 -6.90 -1.18 3.10
C LEU A 56 -6.46 -1.50 1.69
N GLU A 57 -5.18 -1.81 1.48
CA GLU A 57 -4.64 -2.13 0.16
C GLU A 57 -5.35 -3.34 -0.46
N ARG A 58 -5.54 -4.41 0.32
CA ARG A 58 -6.29 -5.59 -0.14
C ARG A 58 -7.73 -5.26 -0.48
N ARG A 59 -8.40 -4.44 0.33
CA ARG A 59 -9.81 -4.05 0.09
C ARG A 59 -9.95 -3.17 -1.16
N ILE A 60 -9.05 -2.21 -1.36
CA ILE A 60 -9.00 -1.35 -2.54
C ILE A 60 -8.89 -2.20 -3.82
N ASP A 61 -8.00 -3.18 -3.81
CA ASP A 61 -7.81 -4.11 -4.93
C ASP A 61 -9.05 -4.99 -5.16
N THR A 62 -9.60 -5.55 -4.08
CA THR A 62 -10.78 -6.43 -4.13
C THR A 62 -12.03 -5.71 -4.66
N MET A 63 -12.21 -4.45 -4.27
CA MET A 63 -13.33 -3.62 -4.70
C MET A 63 -13.13 -3.02 -6.09
N GLY A 64 -11.92 -3.11 -6.65
CA GLY A 64 -11.59 -2.49 -7.93
C GLY A 64 -11.77 -0.97 -7.90
N VAL A 65 -11.43 -0.32 -6.79
CA VAL A 65 -11.61 1.14 -6.59
C VAL A 65 -10.88 1.94 -7.67
N PHE A 66 -9.82 1.38 -8.23
CA PHE A 66 -9.06 1.95 -9.33
C PHE A 66 -9.05 0.98 -10.50
N SER A 67 -9.59 1.41 -11.64
CA SER A 67 -9.55 0.68 -12.90
C SER A 67 -8.72 1.41 -13.95
N LYS A 68 -8.00 0.65 -14.78
CA LYS A 68 -7.19 1.19 -15.89
C LYS A 68 -8.01 1.89 -17.00
N ASN A 69 -9.34 1.72 -16.97
CA ASN A 69 -10.25 2.32 -17.94
C ASN A 69 -10.96 3.57 -17.41
N GLU A 70 -10.64 3.99 -16.19
CA GLU A 70 -11.15 5.22 -15.57
C GLU A 70 -10.14 6.35 -15.74
N ASP A 71 -10.65 7.58 -15.78
CA ASP A 71 -9.82 8.77 -15.62
C ASP A 71 -9.94 9.35 -14.21
N LYS A 72 -9.21 10.44 -13.92
CA LYS A 72 -9.26 11.09 -12.61
C LYS A 72 -10.58 11.76 -12.30
N ASP A 73 -11.36 12.10 -13.32
CA ASP A 73 -12.65 12.78 -13.17
C ASP A 73 -13.76 11.76 -12.82
N ASP A 74 -13.55 10.48 -13.13
CA ASP A 74 -14.40 9.35 -12.71
C ASP A 74 -14.24 9.01 -11.21
N LEU A 75 -13.16 9.44 -10.57
CA LEU A 75 -12.90 9.14 -9.17
C LEU A 75 -13.72 10.02 -8.23
N THR A 76 -14.42 9.38 -7.30
CA THR A 76 -15.04 10.12 -6.19
C THR A 76 -13.96 10.78 -5.32
N VAL A 77 -14.28 11.91 -4.69
CA VAL A 77 -13.40 12.59 -3.72
C VAL A 77 -12.93 11.63 -2.62
N LEU A 78 -13.77 10.66 -2.25
CA LEU A 78 -13.40 9.64 -1.28
C LEU A 78 -12.38 8.65 -1.84
N SER A 79 -12.58 8.17 -3.07
CA SER A 79 -11.65 7.27 -3.77
C SER A 79 -10.27 7.90 -3.94
N MET A 80 -10.20 9.21 -4.17
CA MET A 80 -8.93 9.94 -4.26
C MET A 80 -8.10 9.87 -2.98
N ARG A 81 -8.70 9.68 -1.80
CA ARG A 81 -7.93 9.51 -0.56
C ARG A 81 -7.21 8.17 -0.50
N TYR A 82 -7.83 7.11 -1.03
CA TYR A 82 -7.23 5.78 -1.12
C TYR A 82 -6.05 5.71 -2.11
N PHE A 83 -5.89 6.75 -2.94
CA PHE A 83 -4.78 6.88 -3.87
C PHE A 83 -3.41 6.89 -3.16
N ASN A 84 -3.36 7.41 -1.93
CA ASN A 84 -2.14 7.54 -1.14
C ASN A 84 -1.78 6.28 -0.34
N VAL A 85 -2.62 5.24 -0.31
CA VAL A 85 -2.37 4.03 0.48
C VAL A 85 -1.02 3.36 0.14
N PRO A 86 -0.63 3.18 -1.13
CA PRO A 86 0.69 2.64 -1.45
C PRO A 86 1.82 3.57 -1.01
N TYR A 87 1.64 4.89 -1.11
CA TYR A 87 2.63 5.84 -0.61
C TYR A 87 2.85 5.68 0.91
N TYR A 88 1.76 5.56 1.69
CA TYR A 88 1.87 5.34 3.14
C TYR A 88 2.55 4.00 3.47
N LEU A 89 2.19 2.91 2.77
CA LEU A 89 2.90 1.62 2.93
C LEU A 89 4.39 1.73 2.64
N ALA A 90 4.76 2.47 1.59
CA ALA A 90 6.14 2.69 1.23
C ALA A 90 6.91 3.43 2.33
N VAL A 91 6.32 4.50 2.89
CA VAL A 91 6.89 5.25 4.01
C VAL A 91 7.04 4.38 5.25
N GLY A 92 6.02 3.59 5.60
CA GLY A 92 6.07 2.69 6.75
C GLY A 92 7.18 1.65 6.63
N TYR A 93 7.30 0.98 5.48
CA TYR A 93 8.42 0.06 5.24
C TYR A 93 9.78 0.75 5.19
N HIS A 94 9.85 1.99 4.72
CA HIS A 94 11.10 2.77 4.76
C HIS A 94 11.52 3.10 6.20
N GLY A 95 10.56 3.35 7.09
CA GLY A 95 10.80 3.58 8.52
C GLY A 95 11.35 2.37 9.29
N MET A 96 11.20 1.15 8.76
CA MET A 96 11.73 -0.09 9.35
C MET A 96 13.24 -0.31 9.12
N ASP A 97 13.97 0.73 8.69
CA ASP A 97 15.40 0.66 8.31
C ASP A 97 16.35 0.29 9.46
N ALA A 98 15.89 0.40 10.71
CA ALA A 98 16.69 0.06 11.89
C ALA A 98 16.80 -1.45 12.20
N CYS A 99 16.09 -2.31 11.45
CA CYS A 99 16.10 -3.77 11.66
C CYS A 99 17.22 -4.48 10.87
N GLU A 100 17.63 -5.68 11.32
CA GLU A 100 18.60 -6.55 10.62
C GLU A 100 18.18 -6.86 9.15
N ASP A 101 16.90 -6.72 8.85
CA ASP A 101 16.26 -6.93 7.55
C ASP A 101 16.11 -5.63 6.71
N SER A 102 16.84 -4.56 7.00
CA SER A 102 16.71 -3.24 6.34
C SER A 102 16.62 -3.29 4.80
N LEU A 103 17.44 -4.12 4.14
CA LEU A 103 17.40 -4.29 2.69
C LEU A 103 16.08 -4.88 2.18
N LYS A 104 15.50 -5.84 2.92
CA LYS A 104 14.20 -6.44 2.60
C LYS A 104 13.09 -5.39 2.72
N TRP A 105 13.13 -4.56 3.76
CA TRP A 105 12.17 -3.49 3.96
C TRP A 105 12.30 -2.39 2.90
N LYS A 106 13.53 -1.99 2.53
CA LYS A 106 13.78 -1.07 1.41
C LYS A 106 13.27 -1.60 0.07
N LYS A 107 13.44 -2.90 -0.20
CA LYS A 107 12.87 -3.54 -1.40
C LYS A 107 11.35 -3.50 -1.39
N LYS A 108 10.70 -3.77 -0.25
CA LYS A 108 9.25 -3.64 -0.10
C LYS A 108 8.79 -2.20 -0.27
N ALA A 109 9.45 -1.24 0.37
CA ALA A 109 9.14 0.18 0.23
C ALA A 109 9.19 0.62 -1.25
N ARG A 110 10.21 0.17 -2.00
CA ARG A 110 10.29 0.43 -3.44
C ARG A 110 9.09 -0.10 -4.20
N VAL A 111 8.65 -1.35 -3.96
CA VAL A 111 7.48 -1.93 -4.64
C VAL A 111 6.25 -1.03 -4.46
N TYR A 112 6.04 -0.50 -3.25
CA TYR A 112 4.90 0.37 -2.97
C TYR A 112 5.06 1.80 -3.51
N TYR A 113 6.28 2.35 -3.55
CA TYR A 113 6.55 3.60 -4.27
C TYR A 113 6.30 3.48 -5.76
N ASP A 114 6.77 2.39 -6.38
CA ASP A 114 6.56 2.13 -7.81
C ASP A 114 5.05 1.98 -8.08
N ALA A 115 4.31 1.26 -7.23
CA ALA A 115 2.85 1.14 -7.34
C ALA A 115 2.12 2.49 -7.20
N PHE A 116 2.56 3.36 -6.28
CA PHE A 116 2.02 4.71 -6.15
C PHE A 116 2.26 5.54 -7.41
N LEU A 117 3.50 5.61 -7.89
CA LEU A 117 3.88 6.38 -9.06
C LEU A 117 3.18 5.89 -10.32
N GLN A 118 3.06 4.57 -10.48
CA GLN A 118 2.33 3.98 -11.59
C GLN A 118 0.86 4.39 -11.57
N ARG A 119 0.20 4.38 -10.40
CA ARG A 119 -1.16 4.87 -10.27
C ARG A 119 -1.27 6.36 -10.60
N CYS A 120 -0.32 7.18 -10.15
CA CYS A 120 -0.26 8.59 -10.51
C CYS A 120 -0.12 8.80 -12.03
N LEU A 121 0.62 7.94 -12.72
CA LEU A 121 0.74 7.98 -14.19
C LEU A 121 -0.58 7.63 -14.87
N GLU A 122 -1.22 6.53 -14.47
CA GLU A 122 -2.47 6.02 -15.03
C GLU A 122 -3.60 7.06 -14.96
N TYR A 123 -3.67 7.82 -13.87
CA TYR A 123 -4.70 8.83 -13.64
C TYR A 123 -4.26 10.27 -13.97
N ASP A 124 -3.14 10.47 -14.69
CA ASP A 124 -2.66 11.81 -15.07
C ASP A 124 -2.53 12.79 -13.88
N ALA A 125 -2.01 12.26 -12.76
CA ALA A 125 -1.84 12.97 -11.50
C ALA A 125 -0.38 13.42 -11.26
N LEU A 126 0.54 13.16 -12.20
CA LEU A 126 1.93 13.62 -12.13
C LEU A 126 2.16 14.90 -12.93
N GLU A 127 2.92 15.81 -12.33
CA GLU A 127 3.50 16.95 -13.04
C GLU A 127 4.38 16.48 -14.23
N PRO A 128 4.39 17.22 -15.36
CA PRO A 128 5.08 16.78 -16.58
C PRO A 128 6.57 16.45 -16.39
N GLY A 129 7.26 17.16 -15.48
CA GLY A 129 8.66 16.90 -15.15
C GLY A 129 8.86 15.56 -14.44
N LEU A 130 7.98 15.24 -13.49
CA LEU A 130 8.03 13.97 -12.75
C LEU A 130 7.62 12.79 -13.62
N ARG A 131 6.59 12.96 -14.47
CA ARG A 131 6.18 11.94 -15.44
C ARG A 131 7.37 11.44 -16.27
N ARG A 132 8.14 12.37 -16.85
CA ARG A 132 9.33 12.02 -17.66
C ARG A 132 10.37 11.21 -16.89
N ILE A 133 10.54 11.49 -15.60
CA ILE A 133 11.51 10.79 -14.75
C ILE A 133 11.03 9.35 -14.50
N VAL A 134 9.74 9.16 -14.20
CA VAL A 134 9.18 7.82 -13.96
C VAL A 134 9.24 6.98 -15.24
N GLU A 135 8.78 7.52 -16.38
CA GLU A 135 8.82 6.84 -17.68
C GLU A 135 10.25 6.47 -18.11
N ALA A 136 11.23 7.35 -17.88
CA ALA A 136 12.64 7.07 -18.15
C ALA A 136 13.22 6.00 -17.21
N GLY A 137 12.78 5.97 -15.95
CA GLY A 137 13.17 4.97 -14.96
C GLY A 137 12.72 3.55 -15.34
N GLU A 138 11.53 3.40 -15.91
CA GLU A 138 11.03 2.12 -16.42
C GLU A 138 11.83 1.64 -17.63
N ALA A 139 12.14 2.56 -18.57
CA ALA A 139 12.95 2.24 -19.75
C ALA A 139 14.38 1.79 -19.40
N GLY A 140 14.94 2.31 -18.30
CA GLY A 140 16.27 1.93 -17.79
C GLY A 140 16.30 0.61 -16.99
N GLY A 141 15.17 0.17 -16.44
CA GLY A 141 15.08 -1.04 -15.61
C GLY A 141 14.98 -2.36 -16.38
N ALA A 142 14.52 -2.32 -17.64
CA ALA A 142 14.36 -3.51 -18.48
C ALA A 142 15.68 -4.15 -18.97
N GLY A 143 16.83 -3.51 -18.74
CA GLY A 143 18.16 -4.02 -19.13
C GLY A 143 18.90 -4.83 -18.06
N GLY A 144 18.29 -5.05 -16.88
CA GLY A 144 19.01 -5.41 -15.65
C GLY A 144 18.85 -6.84 -15.14
N VAL A 145 18.28 -7.80 -15.88
CA VAL A 145 18.34 -9.23 -15.51
C VAL A 145 18.38 -10.11 -16.76
N MET A 146 19.53 -10.16 -17.43
CA MET A 146 19.91 -11.33 -18.22
C MET A 146 21.37 -11.68 -17.97
N SER A 147 21.56 -12.92 -17.49
CA SER A 147 22.78 -13.73 -17.58
C SER A 147 24.00 -13.28 -16.77
N ARG A 148 24.26 -14.00 -15.67
CA ARG A 148 25.23 -15.11 -15.63
C ARG A 148 25.13 -15.90 -14.34
#